data_AF-Q55744-F1
#
_entry.id   AF-Q55744-F1
#
_cell.length_a   1.000
_cell.length_b   1.000
_cell.length_c   1.000
_cell.angle_alpha   90.00
_cell.angle_beta   90.00
_cell.angle_gamma   90.00
#
_symmetry.space_group_name_H-M   'P 1'
#
loop_
_entity.id
_entity.type
_entity.pdbx_description
1 polymer ?
#
loop_
_entity_poly.entity_id
_entity_poly.type
_entity_poly.pdbx_seq_one_letter_code
_entity_poly.pdbx_strand_id
1 'polypeptide(L)'
;MPPRKSMRSPFKSGWSLVSLLFVLLSGCGGENLSSPEMNASPSANQGTLTVRANGEERAREGLTTKDGWVLDFNHVYVSLADINAYQVGSAFDASTDASLPETAVAIAMPGPTVVDLAMTGKDAETVLVGETPAPAGKFNALSWQMPLATEGPAQGYSILLEGMATKDGQTIPFKLGVKKELGFVCGDFVGDERKGILTAGGKADLEATFHLDHLFGDGQEPVDSDINLSAFGFDPLAALAGEKGIDLNSQDLQARLGAADYQTFLQVLANLGHVGEGHCRQTKAFTTITSFNL
;
A
#
# COMPACT_ATOMS: atom_id res chain seq x y z
N MET A 1 11.02 3.71 76.87
CA MET A 1 12.06 4.77 76.82
C MET A 1 12.18 5.28 75.39
N PRO A 2 12.41 6.59 75.18
CA PRO A 2 11.90 7.35 74.03
C PRO A 2 13.02 7.65 73.00
N PRO A 3 12.98 8.72 72.16
CA PRO A 3 12.76 8.63 70.72
C PRO A 3 13.81 9.42 69.89
N ARG A 4 13.59 9.65 68.59
CA ARG A 4 13.95 10.92 67.89
C ARG A 4 13.23 10.94 66.52
N LYS A 5 12.22 11.81 66.35
CA LYS A 5 12.28 13.22 65.84
C LYS A 5 12.73 13.28 64.38
N SER A 6 11.84 13.54 63.42
CA SER A 6 11.17 14.80 63.05
C SER A 6 11.93 15.55 61.95
N MET A 7 11.26 15.91 60.87
CA MET A 7 11.17 17.32 60.46
C MET A 7 10.01 17.56 59.50
N ARG A 8 9.26 18.61 59.84
CA ARG A 8 8.15 19.25 59.13
C ARG A 8 8.71 20.14 58.02
N SER A 9 7.91 20.47 57.01
CA SER A 9 7.40 21.84 56.86
C SER A 9 6.27 21.96 55.82
N PRO A 10 5.36 22.96 55.94
CA PRO A 10 4.19 23.15 55.09
C PRO A 10 4.22 24.47 54.28
N PHE A 11 3.49 24.55 53.16
CA PHE A 11 3.10 25.81 52.50
C PHE A 11 1.67 25.67 51.98
N LYS A 12 0.65 26.22 52.67
CA LYS A 12 0.03 27.56 52.53
C LYS A 12 -0.81 27.70 51.25
N SER A 13 -2.10 27.44 51.38
CA SER A 13 -3.18 27.87 50.47
C SER A 13 -3.58 29.32 50.79
N GLY A 14 -3.50 30.21 49.79
CA GLY A 14 -4.02 31.58 49.88
C GLY A 14 -5.40 31.67 49.24
N TRP A 15 -6.37 32.14 50.02
CA TRP A 15 -7.64 32.68 49.56
C TRP A 15 -7.44 34.00 48.81
N SER A 16 -8.26 34.25 47.79
CA SER A 16 -8.58 35.62 47.36
C SER A 16 -10.07 35.72 47.07
N LEU A 17 -10.72 36.66 47.78
CA LEU A 17 -12.11 37.05 47.62
C LEU A 17 -12.26 38.01 46.44
N VAL A 18 -13.19 37.67 45.55
CA VAL A 18 -14.33 38.48 45.07
C VAL A 18 -14.18 40.01 45.10
N SER A 19 -14.34 40.63 43.92
CA SER A 19 -15.15 41.83 43.78
C SER A 19 -15.98 41.77 42.50
N LEU A 20 -17.28 41.88 42.73
CA LEU A 20 -18.40 41.88 41.81
C LEU A 20 -18.45 43.22 41.06
N LEU A 21 -18.66 43.20 39.74
CA LEU A 21 -19.35 44.31 39.07
C LEU A 21 -20.33 43.76 38.04
N PHE A 22 -21.60 44.08 38.29
CA PHE A 22 -22.77 43.80 37.47
C PHE A 22 -22.74 44.62 36.18
N VAL A 23 -22.94 43.96 35.03
CA VAL A 23 -23.64 44.55 33.89
C VAL A 23 -24.63 43.51 33.36
N LEU A 24 -25.92 43.82 33.55
CA LEU A 24 -27.04 43.13 32.93
C LEU A 24 -27.20 43.66 31.51
N LEU A 25 -27.22 42.76 30.51
CA LEU A 25 -27.93 42.96 29.25
C LEU A 25 -28.44 41.59 28.75
N SER A 26 -29.75 41.51 28.66
CA SER A 26 -30.53 40.38 28.14
C SER A 26 -30.30 40.18 26.64
N GLY A 27 -30.28 38.93 26.18
CA GLY A 27 -30.28 38.59 24.75
C GLY A 27 -30.58 37.11 24.51
N CYS A 28 -31.59 36.84 23.68
CA CYS A 28 -32.26 35.56 23.48
C CYS A 28 -31.46 34.55 22.64
N GLY A 29 -31.84 33.26 22.73
CA GLY A 29 -31.70 32.30 21.64
C GLY A 29 -30.61 31.25 21.85
N GLY A 30 -30.97 30.14 22.49
CA GLY A 30 -30.21 28.90 22.38
C GLY A 30 -30.48 28.26 21.03
N GLU A 31 -29.55 28.38 20.09
CA GLU A 31 -29.49 27.55 18.90
C GLU A 31 -28.42 26.47 19.10
N ASN A 32 -28.88 25.22 19.09
CA ASN A 32 -28.02 24.05 18.95
C ASN A 32 -27.24 24.20 17.63
N LEU A 33 -25.94 24.47 17.73
CA LEU A 33 -25.02 24.36 16.60
C LEU A 33 -24.76 22.87 16.34
N SER A 34 -25.69 22.23 15.65
CA SER A 34 -25.40 21.04 14.88
C SER A 34 -24.37 21.44 13.82
N SER A 35 -23.16 20.88 13.92
CA SER A 35 -22.17 20.98 12.85
C SER A 35 -22.79 20.48 11.55
N PRO A 36 -22.70 21.20 10.43
CA PRO A 36 -23.11 20.65 9.15
C PRO A 36 -22.11 19.55 8.78
N GLU A 37 -22.56 18.29 8.82
CA GLU A 37 -21.94 17.24 8.01
C GLU A 37 -21.97 17.70 6.56
N MET A 38 -20.81 18.06 6.02
CA MET A 38 -20.63 18.30 4.59
C MET A 38 -20.74 16.96 3.84
N ASN A 39 -21.96 16.50 3.63
CA ASN A 39 -22.25 15.63 2.49
C ASN A 39 -22.31 16.51 1.24
N ALA A 40 -21.12 16.84 0.71
CA ALA A 40 -21.01 17.46 -0.60
C ALA A 40 -21.47 16.44 -1.65
N SER A 41 -22.68 16.63 -2.19
CA SER A 41 -23.09 15.91 -3.40
C SER A 41 -22.12 16.25 -4.53
N PRO A 42 -21.72 15.28 -5.38
CA PRO A 42 -20.88 15.55 -6.54
C PRO A 42 -21.51 16.66 -7.38
N SER A 43 -20.69 17.61 -7.84
CA SER A 43 -21.16 18.61 -8.82
C SER A 43 -21.70 17.89 -10.07
N ALA A 44 -22.64 18.51 -10.80
CA ALA A 44 -23.39 17.87 -11.89
C ALA A 44 -22.55 17.22 -13.03
N ASN A 45 -21.22 17.42 -13.04
CA ASN A 45 -20.28 16.86 -14.02
C ASN A 45 -19.25 15.89 -13.41
N GLN A 46 -19.38 15.52 -12.14
CA GLN A 46 -18.49 14.58 -11.47
C GLN A 46 -19.15 13.20 -11.32
N GLY A 47 -18.32 12.16 -11.32
CA GLY A 47 -18.66 10.82 -10.87
C GLY A 47 -17.76 10.41 -9.71
N THR A 48 -17.77 9.13 -9.36
CA THR A 48 -16.89 8.56 -8.35
C THR A 48 -15.82 7.71 -9.01
N LEU A 49 -14.56 8.05 -8.80
CA LEU A 49 -13.43 7.20 -9.17
C LEU A 49 -13.05 6.33 -7.98
N THR A 50 -12.85 5.03 -8.21
CA THR A 50 -12.33 4.12 -7.19
C THR A 50 -10.96 3.59 -7.63
N VAL A 51 -10.08 3.34 -6.65
CA VAL A 51 -8.85 2.59 -6.86
C VAL A 51 -8.94 1.30 -6.08
N ARG A 52 -8.54 0.21 -6.72
CA ARG A 52 -8.49 -1.13 -6.14
C ARG A 52 -7.08 -1.69 -6.22
N ALA A 53 -6.71 -2.53 -5.27
CA ALA A 53 -5.46 -3.29 -5.30
C ALA A 53 -5.75 -4.75 -5.59
N ASN A 54 -4.90 -5.39 -6.39
CA ASN A 54 -5.07 -6.76 -6.83
C ASN A 54 -3.75 -7.53 -6.75
N GLY A 55 -3.73 -8.67 -6.07
CA GLY A 55 -2.61 -9.63 -6.11
C GLY A 55 -2.89 -10.84 -7.00
N GLU A 56 -3.96 -10.76 -7.79
CA GLU A 56 -4.54 -11.82 -8.61
C GLU A 56 -4.95 -13.06 -7.82
N GLU A 57 -5.42 -14.10 -8.52
CA GLU A 57 -5.64 -15.41 -7.90
C GLU A 57 -4.39 -15.91 -7.19
N ARG A 58 -3.19 -15.57 -7.68
CA ARG A 58 -1.90 -15.99 -7.09
C ARG A 58 -1.75 -15.60 -5.62
N ALA A 59 -2.21 -14.41 -5.23
CA ALA A 59 -2.17 -13.99 -3.83
C ALA A 59 -3.20 -14.70 -2.94
N ARG A 60 -4.32 -15.19 -3.51
CA ARG A 60 -5.46 -15.75 -2.76
C ARG A 60 -5.48 -17.28 -2.73
N GLU A 61 -5.15 -17.88 -3.86
CA GLU A 61 -5.18 -19.33 -4.10
C GLU A 61 -3.78 -19.95 -4.02
N GLY A 62 -2.75 -19.10 -3.95
CA GLY A 62 -1.36 -19.53 -4.00
C GLY A 62 -0.85 -19.73 -5.42
N LEU A 63 0.37 -20.24 -5.54
CA LEU A 63 0.98 -20.56 -6.83
C LEU A 63 2.02 -21.68 -6.71
N THR A 64 2.40 -22.26 -7.85
CA THR A 64 3.61 -23.09 -7.94
C THR A 64 4.73 -22.25 -8.54
N THR A 65 5.86 -22.15 -7.84
CA THR A 65 7.02 -21.37 -8.27
C THR A 65 7.80 -22.06 -9.40
N LYS A 66 8.68 -21.33 -10.08
CA LYS A 66 9.58 -21.87 -11.13
C LYS A 66 10.45 -23.04 -10.68
N ASP A 67 10.73 -23.11 -9.38
CA ASP A 67 11.52 -24.14 -8.75
C ASP A 67 10.66 -25.22 -8.05
N GLY A 68 9.35 -25.22 -8.28
CA GLY A 68 8.46 -26.31 -7.88
C GLY A 68 8.00 -26.28 -6.42
N TRP A 69 8.12 -25.14 -5.74
CA TRP A 69 7.47 -24.92 -4.45
C TRP A 69 6.02 -24.52 -4.66
N VAL A 70 5.11 -25.16 -3.93
CA VAL A 70 3.72 -24.72 -3.81
C VAL A 70 3.65 -23.71 -2.67
N LEU A 71 3.32 -22.46 -2.98
CA LEU A 71 3.13 -21.39 -2.01
C LEU A 71 1.64 -21.21 -1.74
N ASP A 72 1.29 -21.18 -0.45
CA ASP A 72 -0.01 -20.80 0.06
C ASP A 72 0.19 -19.56 0.95
N PHE A 73 -0.51 -18.47 0.67
CA PHE A 73 -0.38 -17.23 1.42
C PHE A 73 -1.49 -17.12 2.45
N ASN A 74 -1.10 -16.94 3.71
CA ASN A 74 -2.01 -16.47 4.75
C ASN A 74 -2.29 -14.98 4.57
N HIS A 75 -1.24 -14.21 4.24
CA HIS A 75 -1.32 -12.76 4.06
C HIS A 75 -0.33 -12.27 2.99
N VAL A 76 -0.77 -11.28 2.21
CA VAL A 76 0.05 -10.53 1.26
C VAL A 76 -0.23 -9.05 1.49
N TYR A 77 0.48 -8.45 2.44
CA TYR A 77 0.27 -7.04 2.74
C TYR A 77 1.08 -6.14 1.81
N VAL A 78 0.45 -5.08 1.32
CA VAL A 78 1.13 -3.98 0.63
C VAL A 78 0.71 -2.65 1.23
N SER A 79 1.66 -1.74 1.41
CA SER A 79 1.39 -0.35 1.75
C SER A 79 1.23 0.48 0.48
N LEU A 80 0.27 1.39 0.49
CA LEU A 80 -0.04 2.26 -0.63
C LEU A 80 -0.22 3.69 -0.13
N ALA A 81 0.44 4.64 -0.80
CA ALA A 81 0.33 6.06 -0.52
C ALA A 81 0.48 6.86 -1.82
N ASP A 82 0.18 8.16 -1.74
CA ASP A 82 0.35 9.12 -2.86
C ASP A 82 -0.20 8.59 -4.18
N ILE A 83 -1.38 7.98 -4.12
CA ILE A 83 -2.04 7.39 -5.28
C ILE A 83 -2.66 8.50 -6.11
N ASN A 84 -2.28 8.58 -7.38
CA ASN A 84 -2.77 9.59 -8.31
C ASN A 84 -3.27 8.94 -9.59
N ALA A 85 -4.52 9.25 -9.94
CA ALA A 85 -5.09 8.89 -11.23
C ALA A 85 -4.99 10.08 -12.19
N TYR A 86 -4.60 9.84 -13.44
CA TYR A 86 -4.36 10.91 -14.41
C TYR A 86 -5.26 10.79 -15.63
N GLN A 87 -5.75 11.94 -16.09
CA GLN A 87 -6.26 12.09 -17.45
C GLN A 87 -5.16 12.71 -18.32
N VAL A 88 -4.74 11.98 -19.35
CA VAL A 88 -3.71 12.39 -20.31
C VAL A 88 -4.31 12.44 -21.70
N GLY A 89 -4.10 13.56 -22.41
CA GLY A 89 -4.71 13.78 -23.73
C GLY A 89 -4.24 12.83 -24.84
N SER A 90 -3.07 12.21 -24.68
CA SER A 90 -2.54 11.13 -25.53
C SER A 90 -2.36 9.85 -24.71
N ALA A 91 -2.23 8.70 -25.38
CA ALA A 91 -1.85 7.46 -24.71
C ALA A 91 -0.50 7.66 -24.00
N PHE A 92 -0.46 7.40 -22.70
CA PHE A 92 0.77 7.42 -21.92
C PHE A 92 1.38 6.02 -21.93
N ASP A 93 2.62 5.91 -22.38
CA ASP A 93 3.37 4.66 -22.40
C ASP A 93 4.39 4.65 -21.26
N ALA A 94 4.00 3.96 -20.18
CA ALA A 94 4.84 3.82 -18.99
C ALA A 94 6.11 3.02 -19.23
N SER A 95 6.18 2.20 -20.29
CA SER A 95 7.37 1.40 -20.61
C SER A 95 8.54 2.25 -21.13
N THR A 96 8.29 3.51 -21.47
CA THR A 96 9.30 4.46 -21.92
C THR A 96 9.87 5.28 -20.77
N ASP A 97 11.04 5.91 -21.00
CA ASP A 97 11.62 6.86 -20.05
C ASP A 97 10.85 8.20 -19.95
N ALA A 98 9.78 8.39 -20.73
CA ALA A 98 9.02 9.63 -20.74
C ALA A 98 8.33 9.88 -19.40
N SER A 99 8.45 11.11 -18.90
CA SER A 99 7.64 11.59 -17.78
C SER A 99 6.18 11.73 -18.20
N LEU A 100 5.27 11.71 -17.22
CA LEU A 100 3.91 12.18 -17.45
C LEU A 100 3.95 13.61 -18.02
N PRO A 101 3.13 13.92 -19.04
CA PRO A 101 3.13 15.24 -19.64
C PRO A 101 2.62 16.28 -18.65
N GLU A 102 3.11 17.52 -18.78
CA GLU A 102 2.70 18.64 -17.92
C GLU A 102 1.19 18.94 -17.97
N THR A 103 0.51 18.47 -19.01
CA THR A 103 -0.94 18.59 -19.19
C THR A 103 -1.75 17.53 -18.46
N ALA A 104 -1.11 16.56 -17.79
CA ALA A 104 -1.78 15.52 -17.05
C ALA A 104 -2.56 16.12 -15.85
N VAL A 105 -3.85 15.81 -15.77
CA VAL A 105 -4.69 16.22 -14.64
C VAL A 105 -4.71 15.11 -13.61
N ALA A 106 -4.11 15.36 -12.44
CA ALA A 106 -4.03 14.40 -11.34
C ALA A 106 -5.22 14.51 -10.39
N ILE A 107 -5.80 13.37 -10.02
CA ILE A 107 -6.76 13.23 -8.92
C ILE A 107 -6.10 12.37 -7.85
N ALA A 108 -5.86 12.96 -6.68
CA ALA A 108 -5.28 12.26 -5.54
C ALA A 108 -6.35 11.44 -4.82
N MET A 109 -5.99 10.21 -4.44
CA MET A 109 -6.83 9.36 -3.59
C MET A 109 -6.45 9.53 -2.11
N PRO A 110 -7.42 9.39 -1.17
CA PRO A 110 -7.12 9.34 0.26
C PRO A 110 -6.21 8.16 0.63
N GLY A 111 -5.29 8.36 1.58
CA GLY A 111 -4.30 7.38 2.01
C GLY A 111 -3.08 8.08 2.65
N PRO A 112 -2.18 7.40 3.36
CA PRO A 112 -1.74 6.01 3.14
C PRO A 112 -2.71 4.93 3.65
N THR A 113 -2.61 3.74 3.09
CA THR A 113 -3.31 2.54 3.56
C THR A 113 -2.42 1.30 3.47
N VAL A 114 -2.72 0.29 4.29
CA VAL A 114 -2.16 -1.06 4.16
C VAL A 114 -3.31 -1.99 3.82
N VAL A 115 -3.16 -2.74 2.73
CA VAL A 115 -4.17 -3.71 2.27
C VAL A 115 -3.57 -5.10 2.24
N ASP A 116 -4.40 -6.12 2.47
CA ASP A 116 -4.03 -7.52 2.36
C ASP A 116 -4.62 -8.10 1.08
N LEU A 117 -3.77 -8.41 0.10
CA LEU A 117 -4.16 -8.91 -1.22
C LEU A 117 -4.62 -10.37 -1.19
N ALA A 118 -4.23 -11.14 -0.18
CA ALA A 118 -4.69 -12.52 0.02
C ALA A 118 -6.12 -12.57 0.58
N MET A 119 -6.53 -11.51 1.29
CA MET A 119 -7.81 -11.42 1.97
C MET A 119 -8.74 -10.45 1.25
N THR A 120 -9.37 -10.92 0.18
CA THR A 120 -10.44 -10.16 -0.46
C THR A 120 -11.79 -10.46 0.21
N GLY A 121 -12.73 -9.52 0.12
CA GLY A 121 -14.09 -9.76 0.62
C GLY A 121 -14.74 -10.97 -0.08
N LYS A 122 -15.73 -11.60 0.56
CA LYS A 122 -16.38 -12.85 0.10
C LYS A 122 -16.81 -12.89 -1.38
N ASP A 123 -16.98 -11.73 -2.01
CA ASP A 123 -17.45 -11.58 -3.39
C ASP A 123 -16.58 -10.61 -4.21
N ALA A 124 -15.34 -10.36 -3.79
CA ALA A 124 -14.44 -9.42 -4.48
C ALA A 124 -13.12 -10.12 -4.84
N GLU A 125 -12.65 -9.93 -6.07
CA GLU A 125 -11.31 -10.39 -6.51
C GLU A 125 -10.22 -9.34 -6.21
N THR A 126 -10.62 -8.15 -5.79
CA THR A 126 -9.72 -7.00 -5.56
C THR A 126 -10.12 -6.25 -4.30
N VAL A 127 -9.16 -5.58 -3.67
CA VAL A 127 -9.36 -4.83 -2.42
C VAL A 127 -9.63 -3.36 -2.73
N LEU A 128 -10.71 -2.79 -2.19
CA LEU A 128 -10.95 -1.34 -2.30
C LEU A 128 -9.88 -0.58 -1.51
N VAL A 129 -9.14 0.28 -2.20
CA VAL A 129 -8.10 1.12 -1.60
C VAL A 129 -8.67 2.48 -1.21
N GLY A 130 -9.49 3.06 -2.09
CA GLY A 130 -10.15 4.34 -1.82
C GLY A 130 -11.09 4.75 -2.94
N GLU A 131 -11.87 5.78 -2.66
CA GLU A 131 -12.78 6.42 -3.61
C GLU A 131 -12.72 7.94 -3.47
N THR A 132 -12.93 8.66 -4.57
CA THR A 132 -12.95 10.13 -4.58
C THR A 132 -13.84 10.66 -5.71
N PRO A 133 -14.52 11.80 -5.53
CA PRO A 133 -15.20 12.47 -6.63
C PRO A 133 -14.20 12.94 -7.70
N ALA A 134 -14.51 12.70 -8.97
CA ALA A 134 -13.64 13.05 -10.08
C ALA A 134 -14.45 13.51 -11.31
N PRO A 135 -13.88 14.39 -12.17
CA PRO A 135 -14.55 14.78 -13.40
C PRO A 135 -14.72 13.58 -14.35
N ALA A 136 -15.82 13.56 -15.10
CA ALA A 136 -16.00 12.59 -16.18
C ALA A 136 -14.83 12.65 -17.17
N GLY A 137 -14.43 11.49 -17.71
CA GLY A 137 -13.31 11.37 -18.63
C GLY A 137 -12.62 10.02 -18.58
N LYS A 138 -11.53 9.88 -19.35
CA LYS A 138 -10.69 8.68 -19.36
C LYS A 138 -9.47 8.91 -18.47
N PHE A 139 -9.34 8.09 -17.44
CA PHE A 139 -8.16 7.96 -16.61
C PHE A 139 -7.26 6.86 -17.20
N ASN A 140 -6.18 7.28 -17.83
CA ASN A 140 -5.29 6.44 -18.64
C ASN A 140 -3.85 6.39 -18.12
N ALA A 141 -3.65 6.78 -16.87
CA ALA A 141 -2.45 6.54 -16.12
C ALA A 141 -2.76 6.52 -14.62
N LEU A 142 -1.98 5.74 -13.88
CA LEU A 142 -2.05 5.58 -12.44
C LEU A 142 -0.64 5.63 -11.88
N SER A 143 -0.45 6.28 -10.74
CA SER A 143 0.79 6.20 -9.97
C SER A 143 0.49 5.96 -8.51
N TRP A 144 1.44 5.34 -7.81
CA TRP A 144 1.38 5.17 -6.36
C TRP A 144 2.79 5.01 -5.79
N GLN A 145 2.89 5.20 -4.49
CA GLN A 145 4.06 4.89 -3.68
C GLN A 145 3.74 3.74 -2.72
N MET A 146 4.79 3.03 -2.32
CA MET A 146 4.75 1.98 -1.30
C MET A 146 5.73 2.34 -0.20
N PRO A 147 5.37 3.26 0.72
CA PRO A 147 6.22 3.64 1.83
C PRO A 147 6.34 2.48 2.83
N LEU A 148 7.26 2.54 3.78
CA LEU A 148 7.20 1.57 4.89
C LEU A 148 5.94 1.82 5.73
N ALA A 149 5.14 0.79 5.98
CA ALA A 149 3.96 0.92 6.82
C ALA A 149 4.36 1.39 8.23
N THR A 150 3.66 2.39 8.76
CA THR A 150 3.96 2.95 10.09
C THR A 150 3.28 2.20 11.23
N GLU A 151 2.25 1.42 10.91
CA GLU A 151 1.41 0.67 11.84
C GLU A 151 0.83 -0.59 11.20
N GLY A 152 0.11 -1.39 11.99
CA GLY A 152 -0.53 -2.62 11.53
C GLY A 152 0.41 -3.82 11.35
N PRO A 153 -0.10 -4.95 10.82
CA PRO A 153 0.67 -6.19 10.67
C PRO A 153 1.94 -6.05 9.82
N ALA A 154 1.92 -5.15 8.83
CA ALA A 154 3.04 -4.88 7.95
C ALA A 154 4.01 -3.79 8.47
N GLN A 155 3.88 -3.33 9.73
CA GLN A 155 4.69 -2.24 10.26
C GLN A 155 6.19 -2.44 9.99
N GLY A 156 6.81 -1.41 9.38
CA GLY A 156 8.21 -1.40 8.98
C GLY A 156 8.49 -2.02 7.62
N TYR A 157 7.47 -2.48 6.88
CA TYR A 157 7.59 -3.08 5.56
C TYR A 157 6.69 -2.37 4.54
N SER A 158 7.12 -2.35 3.28
CA SER A 158 6.28 -1.94 2.15
C SER A 158 5.49 -3.11 1.56
N ILE A 159 6.07 -4.31 1.66
CA ILE A 159 5.44 -5.58 1.30
C ILE A 159 5.75 -6.57 2.43
N LEU A 160 4.75 -7.32 2.89
CA LEU A 160 4.93 -8.42 3.83
C LEU A 160 4.18 -9.64 3.32
N LEU A 161 4.93 -10.71 3.02
CA LEU A 161 4.39 -12.00 2.60
C LEU A 161 4.45 -12.98 3.76
N GLU A 162 3.34 -13.62 4.09
CA GLU A 162 3.26 -14.65 5.13
C GLU A 162 2.50 -15.86 4.61
N GLY A 163 3.07 -17.05 4.79
CA GLY A 163 2.50 -18.25 4.19
C GLY A 163 3.24 -19.54 4.52
N MET A 164 2.92 -20.57 3.74
CA MET A 164 3.55 -21.89 3.77
C MET A 164 4.07 -22.23 2.37
N ALA A 165 5.30 -22.73 2.30
CA ALA A 165 5.88 -23.25 1.08
C ALA A 165 6.06 -24.76 1.20
N THR A 166 5.59 -25.54 0.22
CA THR A 166 5.69 -27.00 0.24
C THR A 166 6.34 -27.54 -1.02
N LYS A 167 7.33 -28.44 -0.88
CA LYS A 167 7.99 -29.16 -1.98
C LYS A 167 8.48 -30.51 -1.46
N ASP A 168 8.24 -31.59 -2.20
CA ASP A 168 8.73 -32.94 -1.88
C ASP A 168 8.48 -33.41 -0.43
N GLY A 169 7.33 -33.04 0.14
CA GLY A 169 6.95 -33.38 1.52
C GLY A 169 7.61 -32.52 2.61
N GLN A 170 8.47 -31.58 2.24
CA GLN A 170 8.95 -30.52 3.12
C GLN A 170 7.97 -29.35 3.11
N THR A 171 7.61 -28.85 4.30
CA THR A 171 6.81 -27.63 4.46
C THR A 171 7.61 -26.61 5.26
N ILE A 172 7.73 -25.40 4.74
CA ILE A 172 8.44 -24.27 5.35
C ILE A 172 7.44 -23.14 5.60
N PRO A 173 7.11 -22.81 6.87
CA PRO A 173 6.44 -21.56 7.15
C PRO A 173 7.37 -20.40 6.80
N PHE A 174 6.85 -19.37 6.15
CA PHE A 174 7.64 -18.21 5.79
C PHE A 174 6.96 -16.89 6.14
N LYS A 175 7.80 -15.93 6.54
CA LYS A 175 7.52 -14.52 6.68
C LYS A 175 8.65 -13.76 5.99
N LEU A 176 8.32 -13.04 4.92
CA LEU A 176 9.25 -12.27 4.12
C LEU A 176 8.83 -10.80 4.08
N GLY A 177 9.61 -9.93 4.72
CA GLY A 177 9.36 -8.49 4.78
C GLY A 177 10.26 -7.67 3.86
N VAL A 178 9.68 -6.88 2.96
CA VAL A 178 10.41 -5.94 2.10
C VAL A 178 10.56 -4.60 2.82
N LYS A 179 11.80 -4.26 3.20
CA LYS A 179 12.20 -2.98 3.82
C LYS A 179 12.77 -2.04 2.76
N LYS A 180 11.96 -1.72 1.76
CA LYS A 180 12.34 -0.83 0.66
C LYS A 180 11.12 -0.05 0.21
N GLU A 181 11.22 1.27 0.21
CA GLU A 181 10.18 2.09 -0.41
C GLU A 181 10.22 1.92 -1.94
N LEU A 182 9.05 1.77 -2.54
CA LEU A 182 8.86 1.60 -3.97
C LEU A 182 7.91 2.67 -4.50
N GLY A 183 7.93 2.92 -5.79
CA GLY A 183 6.98 3.78 -6.46
C GLY A 183 6.79 3.32 -7.89
N PHE A 184 5.59 3.52 -8.42
CA PHE A 184 5.21 3.06 -9.76
C PHE A 184 4.43 4.13 -10.50
N VAL A 185 4.62 4.17 -11.81
CA VAL A 185 3.79 4.92 -12.75
C VAL A 185 3.43 4.03 -13.92
N CYS A 186 2.16 4.05 -14.30
CA CYS A 186 1.55 3.09 -15.22
C CYS A 186 0.72 3.82 -16.28
N GLY A 187 0.50 3.13 -17.40
CA GLY A 187 -0.35 3.60 -18.49
C GLY A 187 -1.81 3.19 -18.34
N ASP A 188 -2.44 2.94 -19.48
CA ASP A 188 -3.78 2.37 -19.55
C ASP A 188 -3.84 1.01 -18.85
N PHE A 189 -4.98 0.71 -18.21
CA PHE A 189 -5.27 -0.63 -17.73
C PHE A 189 -5.31 -1.61 -18.91
N VAL A 190 -4.65 -2.76 -18.77
CA VAL A 190 -4.62 -3.83 -19.77
C VAL A 190 -5.31 -5.06 -19.19
N GLY A 191 -6.40 -5.48 -19.80
CA GLY A 191 -7.15 -6.68 -19.42
C GLY A 191 -8.39 -6.82 -20.29
N ASP A 192 -9.20 -7.85 -20.02
CA ASP A 192 -10.41 -8.13 -20.80
C ASP A 192 -11.46 -7.01 -20.64
N GLU A 193 -11.54 -6.42 -19.46
CA GLU A 193 -12.40 -5.28 -19.16
C GLU A 193 -11.71 -3.95 -19.40
N ARG A 194 -12.47 -2.97 -19.89
CA ARG A 194 -12.01 -1.58 -19.93
C ARG A 194 -12.27 -0.89 -18.60
N LYS A 195 -11.20 -0.43 -17.96
CA LYS A 195 -11.24 0.35 -16.70
C LYS A 195 -10.89 1.82 -16.94
N GLY A 196 -11.13 2.67 -15.94
CA GLY A 196 -10.77 4.10 -15.96
C GLY A 196 -11.66 5.03 -16.79
N ILE A 197 -12.82 4.58 -17.30
CA ILE A 197 -13.75 5.43 -18.06
C ILE A 197 -14.87 5.92 -17.14
N LEU A 198 -14.80 7.18 -16.69
CA LEU A 198 -15.77 7.77 -15.78
C LEU A 198 -16.82 8.59 -16.54
N THR A 199 -18.09 8.23 -16.42
CA THR A 199 -19.22 9.06 -16.89
C THR A 199 -19.69 10.00 -15.78
N ALA A 200 -20.34 11.11 -16.14
CA ALA A 200 -20.95 12.02 -15.17
C ALA A 200 -22.00 11.27 -14.32
N GLY A 201 -21.92 11.43 -13.00
CA GLY A 201 -22.75 10.70 -12.02
C GLY A 201 -22.48 9.18 -11.95
N GLY A 202 -21.54 8.67 -12.73
CA GLY A 202 -21.19 7.25 -12.78
C GLY A 202 -20.11 6.85 -11.78
N LYS A 203 -19.69 5.59 -11.87
CA LYS A 203 -18.51 5.05 -11.18
C LYS A 203 -17.54 4.47 -12.20
N ALA A 204 -16.24 4.60 -11.91
CA ALA A 204 -15.19 3.95 -12.67
C ALA A 204 -14.12 3.44 -11.71
N ASP A 205 -13.55 2.30 -12.06
CA ASP A 205 -12.50 1.68 -11.27
C ASP A 205 -11.16 1.84 -11.98
N LEU A 206 -10.11 1.97 -11.19
CA LEU A 206 -8.72 1.79 -11.55
C LEU A 206 -8.13 0.72 -10.66
N GLU A 207 -7.06 0.08 -11.12
CA GLU A 207 -6.48 -1.06 -10.44
C GLU A 207 -4.96 -0.96 -10.40
N ALA A 208 -4.40 -1.09 -9.21
CA ALA A 208 -2.98 -1.37 -9.00
C ALA A 208 -2.82 -2.88 -8.78
N THR A 209 -2.17 -3.55 -9.71
CA THR A 209 -1.97 -5.00 -9.73
C THR A 209 -0.54 -5.33 -9.31
N PHE A 210 -0.36 -6.40 -8.54
CA PHE A 210 0.92 -6.86 -8.00
C PHE A 210 1.13 -8.31 -8.40
N HIS A 211 1.92 -8.52 -9.45
CA HIS A 211 2.12 -9.84 -10.05
C HIS A 211 3.18 -10.65 -9.28
N LEU A 212 2.73 -11.59 -8.45
CA LEU A 212 3.62 -12.39 -7.59
C LEU A 212 4.43 -13.45 -8.34
N ASP A 213 3.99 -13.86 -9.53
CA ASP A 213 4.74 -14.70 -10.46
C ASP A 213 6.00 -14.03 -10.99
N HIS A 214 6.08 -12.70 -11.05
CA HIS A 214 7.36 -12.04 -11.32
C HIS A 214 8.38 -12.34 -10.21
N LEU A 215 7.93 -12.50 -8.95
CA LEU A 215 8.77 -12.86 -7.81
C LEU A 215 9.15 -14.33 -7.80
N PHE A 216 8.19 -15.21 -8.02
CA PHE A 216 8.38 -16.62 -7.76
C PHE A 216 8.45 -17.49 -9.03
N GLY A 217 8.14 -16.90 -10.18
CA GLY A 217 7.96 -17.57 -11.47
C GLY A 217 6.70 -18.41 -11.50
N ASP A 218 6.58 -19.21 -12.56
CA ASP A 218 5.46 -20.11 -12.78
C ASP A 218 5.95 -21.53 -13.09
N GLY A 219 5.68 -22.45 -12.17
CA GLY A 219 6.05 -23.86 -12.32
C GLY A 219 5.31 -24.62 -13.41
N GLN A 220 4.26 -24.04 -14.01
CA GLN A 220 3.56 -24.61 -15.16
C GLN A 220 4.18 -24.20 -16.51
N GLU A 221 4.97 -23.13 -16.51
CA GLU A 221 5.66 -22.64 -17.71
C GLU A 221 7.01 -23.36 -17.92
N PRO A 222 7.51 -23.43 -19.17
CA PRO A 222 8.85 -23.93 -19.44
C PRO A 222 9.92 -23.20 -18.62
N VAL A 223 10.99 -23.91 -18.24
CA VAL A 223 12.09 -23.35 -17.45
C VAL A 223 12.86 -22.23 -18.18
N ASP A 224 12.76 -22.18 -19.51
CA ASP A 224 13.36 -21.18 -20.39
C ASP A 224 12.39 -20.10 -20.87
N SER A 225 11.17 -20.06 -20.30
CA SER A 225 10.24 -18.95 -20.51
C SER A 225 10.77 -17.65 -19.90
N ASP A 226 10.37 -16.51 -20.47
CA ASP A 226 10.80 -15.19 -19.99
C ASP A 226 10.44 -14.96 -18.51
N ILE A 227 9.26 -15.42 -18.07
CA ILE A 227 8.83 -15.34 -16.67
C ILE A 227 9.77 -16.13 -15.74
N ASN A 228 10.14 -17.36 -16.12
CA ASN A 228 10.99 -18.22 -15.28
C ASN A 228 12.46 -17.84 -15.34
N LEU A 229 12.95 -17.29 -16.46
CA LEU A 229 14.32 -16.79 -16.58
C LEU A 229 14.55 -15.52 -15.75
N SER A 230 13.52 -14.69 -15.57
CA SER A 230 13.62 -13.41 -14.85
C SER A 230 13.18 -13.46 -13.39
N ALA A 231 12.37 -14.45 -13.00
CA ALA A 231 11.90 -14.59 -11.63
C ALA A 231 12.98 -15.04 -10.63
N PHE A 232 12.79 -14.64 -9.37
CA PHE A 232 13.68 -14.98 -8.26
C PHE A 232 13.49 -16.43 -7.77
N GLY A 233 12.24 -16.92 -7.72
CA GLY A 233 11.92 -18.27 -7.22
C GLY A 233 11.87 -18.34 -5.69
N PHE A 234 11.73 -19.55 -5.14
CA PHE A 234 11.67 -19.79 -3.70
C PHE A 234 12.85 -20.59 -3.14
N ASP A 235 13.58 -21.36 -3.96
CA ASP A 235 14.77 -22.12 -3.56
C ASP A 235 15.81 -21.25 -2.82
N PRO A 236 16.13 -20.01 -3.25
CA PRO A 236 17.07 -19.16 -2.52
C PRO A 236 16.61 -18.83 -1.08
N LEU A 237 15.29 -18.72 -0.85
CA LEU A 237 14.73 -18.48 0.48
C LEU A 237 14.69 -19.76 1.30
N ALA A 238 14.31 -20.88 0.69
CA ALA A 238 14.29 -22.19 1.33
C ALA A 238 15.69 -22.58 1.86
N ALA A 239 16.75 -22.26 1.12
CA ALA A 239 18.13 -22.48 1.56
C ALA A 239 18.53 -21.65 2.80
N LEU A 240 17.79 -20.59 3.11
CA LEU A 240 17.99 -19.72 4.28
C LEU A 240 17.05 -20.06 5.44
N ALA A 241 16.17 -21.06 5.30
CA ALA A 241 15.24 -21.46 6.35
C ALA A 241 16.00 -21.95 7.60
N GLY A 242 15.59 -21.47 8.78
CA GLY A 242 16.05 -21.98 10.07
C GLY A 242 15.13 -23.09 10.59
N GLU A 243 15.35 -23.53 11.83
CA GLU A 243 14.53 -24.57 12.48
C GLU A 243 13.02 -24.24 12.52
N LYS A 244 12.69 -22.95 12.55
CA LYS A 244 11.30 -22.45 12.60
C LYS A 244 10.78 -21.97 11.24
N GLY A 245 11.51 -22.23 10.16
CA GLY A 245 11.21 -21.72 8.83
C GLY A 245 11.92 -20.40 8.50
N ILE A 246 11.29 -19.59 7.65
CA ILE A 246 11.83 -18.32 7.14
C ILE A 246 11.19 -17.17 7.93
N ASP A 247 12.01 -16.33 8.54
CA ASP A 247 11.63 -15.02 9.06
C ASP A 247 12.75 -14.06 8.66
N LEU A 248 12.60 -13.46 7.47
CA LEU A 248 13.64 -12.67 6.82
C LEU A 248 13.08 -11.32 6.39
N ASN A 249 13.93 -10.30 6.42
CA ASN A 249 13.66 -9.03 5.76
C ASN A 249 14.76 -8.67 4.75
N SER A 250 14.60 -7.54 4.05
CA SER A 250 15.58 -7.07 3.05
C SER A 250 17.02 -6.96 3.57
N GLN A 251 17.23 -6.61 4.84
CA GLN A 251 18.58 -6.56 5.43
C GLN A 251 19.15 -7.98 5.59
N ASP A 252 18.34 -8.93 6.05
CA ASP A 252 18.75 -10.33 6.18
C ASP A 252 19.06 -10.93 4.80
N LEU A 253 18.21 -10.65 3.81
CA LEU A 253 18.43 -11.08 2.42
C LEU A 253 19.73 -10.51 1.86
N GLN A 254 19.98 -9.21 2.02
CA GLN A 254 21.23 -8.59 1.58
C GLN A 254 22.46 -9.23 2.22
N ALA A 255 22.38 -9.60 3.50
CA ALA A 255 23.49 -10.15 4.24
C ALA A 255 23.75 -11.64 3.95
N ARG A 256 22.70 -12.38 3.54
CA ARG A 256 22.73 -13.86 3.51
C ARG A 256 22.58 -14.45 2.11
N LEU A 257 21.96 -13.75 1.17
CA LEU A 257 21.89 -14.20 -0.22
C LEU A 257 23.22 -13.99 -0.94
N GLY A 258 23.43 -14.80 -1.97
CA GLY A 258 24.46 -14.50 -2.97
C GLY A 258 24.19 -13.17 -3.66
N ALA A 259 25.24 -12.49 -4.11
CA ALA A 259 25.10 -11.18 -4.76
C ALA A 259 24.16 -11.23 -5.98
N ALA A 260 24.24 -12.29 -6.79
CA ALA A 260 23.37 -12.47 -7.95
C ALA A 260 21.89 -12.64 -7.56
N ASP A 261 21.60 -13.45 -6.55
CA ASP A 261 20.24 -13.69 -6.06
C ASP A 261 19.63 -12.42 -5.47
N TYR A 262 20.40 -11.66 -4.67
CA TYR A 262 19.94 -10.39 -4.13
C TYR A 262 19.70 -9.34 -5.22
N GLN A 263 20.54 -9.29 -6.26
CA GLN A 263 20.28 -8.41 -7.41
C GLN A 263 19.01 -8.82 -8.18
N THR A 264 18.79 -10.11 -8.39
CA THR A 264 17.55 -10.63 -9.01
C THR A 264 16.33 -10.22 -8.20
N PHE A 265 16.38 -10.42 -6.87
CA PHE A 265 15.32 -9.97 -5.96
C PHE A 265 15.03 -8.46 -6.09
N LEU A 266 16.06 -7.62 -6.13
CA LEU A 266 15.87 -6.16 -6.30
C LEU A 266 15.31 -5.79 -7.68
N GLN A 267 15.72 -6.48 -8.74
CA GLN A 267 15.21 -6.26 -10.10
C GLN A 267 13.74 -6.64 -10.20
N VAL A 268 13.34 -7.76 -9.59
CA VAL A 268 11.93 -8.14 -9.57
C VAL A 268 11.08 -7.12 -8.81
N LEU A 269 11.53 -6.66 -7.64
CA LEU A 269 10.78 -5.63 -6.89
C LEU A 269 10.56 -4.35 -7.72
N ALA A 270 11.45 -4.05 -8.67
CA ALA A 270 11.28 -2.92 -9.58
C ALA A 270 10.20 -3.15 -10.64
N ASN A 271 9.84 -4.39 -10.93
CA ASN A 271 8.88 -4.76 -11.98
C ASN A 271 7.55 -5.30 -11.43
N LEU A 272 7.34 -5.23 -10.12
CA LEU A 272 6.18 -5.87 -9.47
C LEU A 272 4.84 -5.17 -9.76
N GLY A 273 4.86 -3.85 -9.97
CA GLY A 273 3.65 -3.04 -10.11
C GLY A 273 3.10 -3.04 -11.54
N HIS A 274 1.79 -3.25 -11.67
CA HIS A 274 1.05 -3.32 -12.93
C HIS A 274 -0.31 -2.61 -12.84
N VAL A 275 -0.98 -2.46 -13.99
CA VAL A 275 -2.39 -2.09 -14.14
C VAL A 275 -3.11 -3.18 -14.96
N GLY A 276 -3.65 -4.20 -14.28
CA GLY A 276 -3.99 -5.47 -14.94
C GLY A 276 -2.71 -6.16 -15.42
N GLU A 277 -2.60 -6.44 -16.71
CA GLU A 277 -1.39 -6.96 -17.36
C GLU A 277 -0.41 -5.85 -17.80
N GLY A 278 -0.80 -4.59 -17.66
CA GLY A 278 0.01 -3.46 -18.13
C GLY A 278 1.15 -3.16 -17.18
N HIS A 279 2.39 -3.37 -17.62
CA HIS A 279 3.58 -3.07 -16.81
C HIS A 279 3.64 -1.60 -16.38
N CYS A 280 4.01 -1.39 -15.13
CA CYS A 280 4.40 -0.08 -14.64
C CYS A 280 5.91 0.09 -14.67
N ARG A 281 6.35 1.34 -14.79
CA ARG A 281 7.73 1.70 -14.56
C ARG A 281 7.95 2.07 -13.11
N GLN A 282 9.01 1.53 -12.53
CA GLN A 282 9.45 1.95 -11.20
C GLN A 282 9.86 3.42 -11.22
N THR A 283 9.31 4.21 -10.30
CA THR A 283 9.78 5.57 -10.01
C THR A 283 10.65 5.55 -8.76
N LYS A 284 11.42 6.63 -8.55
CA LYS A 284 12.02 6.85 -7.24
C LYS A 284 10.90 6.94 -6.20
N ALA A 285 11.08 6.28 -5.06
CA ALA A 285 10.25 6.52 -3.91
C ALA A 285 10.34 8.00 -3.53
N PHE A 286 9.22 8.67 -3.34
CA PHE A 286 9.25 10.01 -2.75
C PHE A 286 9.68 9.85 -1.31
N THR A 287 10.91 10.27 -0.97
CA THR A 287 11.28 10.43 0.43
C THR A 287 10.39 11.54 0.97
N THR A 288 9.38 11.19 1.77
CA THR A 288 8.58 12.18 2.49
C THR A 288 9.55 12.95 3.38
N ILE A 289 9.95 14.15 2.94
CA ILE A 289 10.66 15.08 3.80
C ILE A 289 9.65 15.43 4.88
N THR A 290 9.77 14.77 6.03
CA THR A 290 9.12 15.23 7.26
C THR A 290 9.75 16.57 7.58
N SER A 291 9.14 17.63 7.05
CA SER A 291 9.39 19.00 7.48
C SER A 291 9.02 19.08 8.96
N PHE A 292 9.98 18.81 9.83
CA PHE A 292 9.90 19.24 11.22
C PHE A 292 9.88 20.77 11.19
N ASN A 293 8.71 21.36 11.41
CA ASN A 293 8.62 22.77 11.74
C ASN A 293 9.36 22.99 13.07
N LEU A 294 10.38 23.85 13.00
CA LEU A 294 11.04 24.48 14.14
C LEU A 294 10.07 25.38 14.91
#